data_AF-A0A183SAP2-F1
#
_entry.id   AF-A0A183SAP2-F1
#
_cell.length_a   1.000
_cell.length_b   1.000
_cell.length_c   1.000
_cell.angle_alpha   90.00
_cell.angle_beta   90.00
_cell.angle_gamma   90.00
#
_symmetry.space_group_name_H-M   'P 1'
#
loop_
_entity.id
_entity.type
_entity.pdbx_description
1 polymer ?
#
loop_
_entity_poly.entity_id
_entity_poly.type
_entity_poly.pdbx_seq_one_letter_code
_entity_poly.pdbx_strand_id
1 'polypeptide(L)'
;MQRNRVKALIFRTRQAFEVDLLNRAIVNPKLFYGYLRQNTRNKDPIPLLRTAEGIDLTEEGAKSDHLSEIFRSGFTKETRYEYPTDGFEMDTIVETVHFTETIVLKELLGLNES
;
A
#
# COMPACT_ATOMS: atom_id res chain seq x y z
N MET A 1 16.23 -30.59 -20.82
CA MET A 1 16.96 -29.65 -21.73
C MET A 1 16.36 -28.24 -21.80
N GLN A 2 15.04 -28.05 -21.90
CA GLN A 2 14.41 -26.72 -22.04
C GLN A 2 14.67 -25.77 -20.86
N ARG A 3 14.60 -26.25 -19.60
CA ARG A 3 14.89 -25.44 -18.40
C ARG A 3 16.27 -24.78 -18.44
N ASN A 4 17.29 -25.51 -18.90
CA ASN A 4 18.66 -24.98 -18.98
C ASN A 4 18.80 -23.92 -20.08
N ARG A 5 18.06 -24.08 -21.20
CA ARG A 5 18.00 -23.08 -22.27
C ARG A 5 17.32 -21.79 -21.80
N VAL A 6 16.22 -21.89 -21.07
CA VAL A 6 15.51 -20.73 -20.49
C VAL A 6 16.40 -20.01 -19.48
N LYS A 7 17.06 -20.74 -18.57
CA LYS A 7 18.03 -20.15 -17.62
C LYS A 7 19.16 -19.41 -18.34
N ALA A 8 19.72 -20.01 -19.38
CA ALA A 8 20.77 -19.38 -20.19
C ALA A 8 20.28 -18.12 -20.91
N LEU A 9 19.05 -18.13 -21.43
CA LEU A 9 18.45 -16.96 -22.06
C LEU A 9 18.23 -15.83 -21.06
N ILE A 10 17.65 -16.11 -19.90
CA ILE A 10 17.45 -15.14 -18.82
C ILE A 10 18.77 -14.49 -18.43
N PHE A 11 19.82 -15.30 -18.25
CA PHE A 11 21.15 -14.81 -17.93
C PHE A 11 21.71 -13.86 -19.00
N ARG A 12 21.65 -14.26 -20.28
CA ARG A 12 22.14 -13.44 -21.39
C ARG A 12 21.37 -12.13 -21.53
N THR A 13 20.04 -12.18 -21.44
CA THR A 13 19.19 -10.98 -21.53
C THR A 13 19.47 -10.02 -20.38
N ARG A 14 19.63 -10.53 -19.15
CA ARG A 14 19.99 -9.73 -17.98
C ARG A 14 21.37 -9.08 -18.15
N GLN A 15 22.36 -9.83 -18.59
CA GLN A 15 23.71 -9.31 -18.82
C GLN A 15 23.71 -8.20 -19.87
N ALA A 16 22.98 -8.38 -20.99
CA ALA A 16 22.86 -7.36 -22.02
C ALA A 16 22.23 -6.06 -21.48
N PHE A 17 21.18 -6.17 -20.67
CA PHE A 17 20.57 -5.03 -19.99
C PHE A 17 21.54 -4.33 -19.03
N GLU A 18 22.29 -5.07 -18.22
CA GLU A 18 23.27 -4.50 -17.27
C GLU A 18 24.39 -3.75 -18.00
N VAL A 19 24.85 -4.26 -19.15
CA VAL A 19 25.85 -3.58 -19.99
C VAL A 19 25.29 -2.27 -20.57
N ASP A 20 24.09 -2.29 -21.12
CA ASP A 20 23.41 -1.08 -21.62
C ASP A 20 23.19 -0.05 -20.51
N LEU A 21 22.80 -0.51 -19.32
CA LEU A 21 22.64 0.34 -18.14
C LEU A 21 23.95 1.04 -17.74
N LEU A 22 25.08 0.32 -17.76
CA LEU A 22 26.40 0.89 -17.47
C LEU A 22 26.80 1.95 -18.50
N ASN A 23 26.53 1.71 -19.78
CA ASN A 23 26.79 2.69 -20.83
C ASN A 23 25.97 3.98 -20.62
N ARG A 24 24.70 3.84 -20.21
CA ARG A 24 23.81 4.97 -19.90
C ARG A 24 24.16 5.67 -18.60
N ALA A 25 24.81 4.99 -17.65
CA ALA A 25 25.20 5.55 -16.36
C ALA A 25 26.16 6.74 -16.50
N ILE A 26 26.94 6.79 -17.60
CA ILE A 26 27.80 7.93 -17.93
C ILE A 26 26.97 9.21 -18.10
N VAL A 27 25.78 9.11 -18.71
CA VAL A 27 24.88 10.25 -18.96
C VAL A 27 23.91 10.45 -17.80
N ASN A 28 23.40 9.37 -17.20
CA ASN A 28 22.45 9.41 -16.09
C ASN A 28 22.76 8.33 -15.04
N PRO A 29 23.61 8.64 -14.04
CA PRO A 29 23.99 7.67 -13.01
C PRO A 29 22.82 7.26 -12.10
N LYS A 30 21.73 8.05 -12.06
CA LYS A 30 20.55 7.75 -11.23
C LYS A 30 19.89 6.43 -11.63
N LEU A 31 19.93 6.06 -12.91
CA LEU A 31 19.39 4.78 -13.40
C LEU A 31 20.17 3.59 -12.83
N PHE A 32 21.50 3.70 -12.80
CA PHE A 32 22.38 2.67 -12.23
C PHE A 32 22.15 2.50 -10.72
N TYR A 33 22.14 3.60 -9.96
CA TYR A 33 21.85 3.54 -8.52
C TYR A 33 20.42 3.07 -8.22
N GLY A 34 19.46 3.40 -9.08
CA GLY A 34 18.09 2.89 -8.99
C GLY A 34 18.03 1.37 -9.14
N TYR A 35 18.73 0.82 -10.14
CA TYR A 35 18.87 -0.63 -10.34
C TYR A 35 19.55 -1.33 -9.16
N LEU A 36 20.67 -0.77 -8.67
CA LEU A 36 21.40 -1.31 -7.53
C LEU A 36 20.54 -1.31 -6.26
N ARG A 37 19.83 -0.20 -6.02
CA ARG A 37 18.90 -0.07 -4.91
C ARG A 37 17.73 -1.03 -5.03
N GLN A 38 17.22 -1.30 -6.23
CA GLN A 38 16.15 -2.28 -6.44
C GLN A 38 16.58 -3.70 -6.06
N ASN A 39 17.84 -4.07 -6.33
CA ASN A 39 18.40 -5.36 -5.92
C ASN A 39 18.53 -5.50 -4.39
N THR A 40 18.59 -4.39 -3.65
CA THR A 40 18.60 -4.37 -2.18
C THR A 40 17.22 -4.12 -1.56
N ARG A 41 16.26 -3.56 -2.32
CA ARG A 41 14.96 -3.07 -1.79
C ARG A 41 13.99 -4.18 -1.38
N ASN A 42 14.20 -5.40 -1.87
CA ASN A 42 13.32 -6.56 -1.61
C ASN A 42 14.08 -7.74 -0.99
N LYS A 43 15.01 -7.46 -0.09
CA LYS A 43 15.63 -8.49 0.76
C LYS A 43 15.20 -8.41 2.22
N ASP A 44 14.40 -7.40 2.57
CA ASP A 44 13.84 -7.36 3.91
C ASP A 44 12.87 -8.55 4.01
N PRO A 45 13.12 -9.49 4.93
CA PRO A 45 12.20 -10.59 5.17
C PRO A 45 10.82 -9.99 5.50
N ILE A 46 9.73 -10.72 5.21
CA ILE A 46 8.41 -10.30 5.66
C ILE A 46 8.53 -9.95 7.15
N PRO A 47 8.06 -8.76 7.60
CA PRO A 47 8.12 -8.37 9.00
C PRO A 47 7.58 -9.48 9.90
N LEU A 48 8.02 -9.51 11.16
CA LEU A 48 7.57 -10.50 12.13
C LEU A 48 6.03 -10.53 12.15
N LEU A 49 5.44 -11.65 11.75
CA LEU A 49 3.99 -11.84 11.81
C LEU A 49 3.63 -12.52 13.11
N ARG A 50 2.50 -12.12 13.70
CA ARG A 50 1.92 -12.77 14.86
C ARG A 50 0.62 -13.44 14.46
N THR A 51 0.44 -14.70 14.85
CA THR A 51 -0.86 -15.37 14.70
C THR A 51 -1.86 -14.81 15.70
N ALA A 52 -3.14 -15.17 15.55
CA ALA A 52 -4.21 -14.75 16.47
C ALA A 52 -3.96 -15.24 17.92
N GLU A 53 -3.23 -16.34 18.07
CA GLU A 53 -2.80 -16.92 19.34
C GLU A 53 -1.57 -16.23 19.93
N GLY A 54 -1.04 -15.19 19.27
CA GLY A 54 0.12 -14.42 19.71
C GLY A 54 1.47 -15.10 19.44
N ILE A 55 1.52 -16.10 18.57
CA ILE A 55 2.76 -16.81 18.21
C ILE A 55 3.51 -16.04 17.13
N ASP A 56 4.79 -15.78 17.36
CA ASP A 56 5.69 -15.10 16.43
C ASP A 56 6.14 -16.07 15.30
N LEU A 57 5.79 -15.74 14.05
CA LEU A 57 6.22 -16.45 12.84
C LEU A 57 7.56 -15.88 12.36
N THR A 58 8.65 -16.60 12.64
CA THR A 58 10.00 -16.20 12.25
C THR A 58 10.40 -16.72 10.88
N GLU A 59 9.93 -17.91 10.49
CA GLU A 59 10.22 -18.56 9.22
C GLU A 59 9.38 -17.99 8.05
N GLU A 60 10.04 -17.77 6.91
CA GLU A 60 9.41 -17.16 5.73
C GLU A 60 8.32 -18.05 5.10
N GLY A 61 8.51 -19.38 5.14
CA GLY A 61 7.50 -20.33 4.67
C GLY A 61 6.22 -20.27 5.51
N ALA A 62 6.37 -20.27 6.83
CA ALA A 62 5.25 -20.16 7.76
C ALA A 62 4.50 -18.83 7.61
N LYS A 63 5.22 -17.71 7.37
CA LYS A 63 4.59 -16.41 7.06
C LYS A 63 3.78 -16.46 5.76
N SER A 64 4.34 -17.07 4.71
CA SER A 64 3.66 -17.22 3.41
C SER A 64 2.38 -18.06 3.52
N ASP A 65 2.44 -19.16 4.29
CA ASP A 65 1.28 -20.04 4.50
C ASP A 65 0.20 -19.33 5.31
N HIS A 66 0.58 -18.62 6.37
CA HIS A 66 -0.35 -17.84 7.19
C HIS A 66 -1.05 -16.73 6.41
N LEU A 67 -0.31 -15.97 5.58
CA LEU A 67 -0.91 -14.98 4.68
C LEU A 67 -1.85 -15.63 3.67
N SER A 68 -1.46 -16.78 3.11
CA SER A 68 -2.29 -17.52 2.15
C SER A 68 -3.62 -17.97 2.78
N GLU A 69 -3.61 -18.37 4.05
CA GLU A 69 -4.81 -18.72 4.81
C GLU A 69 -5.74 -17.50 4.97
N ILE A 70 -5.21 -16.35 5.37
CA ILE A 70 -5.97 -15.09 5.50
C ILE A 70 -6.63 -14.70 4.19
N PHE A 71 -5.90 -14.77 3.07
CA PHE A 71 -6.49 -14.45 1.77
C PHE A 71 -7.51 -15.50 1.30
N ARG A 72 -7.35 -16.78 1.65
CA ARG A 72 -8.38 -17.79 1.39
C ARG A 72 -9.66 -17.53 2.18
N SER A 73 -9.55 -17.10 3.44
CA SER A 73 -10.74 -16.80 4.26
C SER A 73 -11.44 -15.52 3.84
N GLY A 74 -10.70 -14.49 3.41
CA GLY A 74 -11.28 -13.22 2.95
C GLY A 74 -11.92 -13.25 1.56
N PHE A 75 -11.59 -14.23 0.71
CA PHE A 75 -12.17 -14.42 -0.63
C PHE A 75 -13.22 -15.55 -0.66
N THR A 76 -14.03 -15.66 0.39
CA THR A 76 -15.25 -16.46 0.37
C THR A 76 -16.33 -15.72 -0.44
N LYS A 77 -17.23 -16.45 -1.12
CA LYS A 77 -18.48 -15.89 -1.65
C LYS A 77 -19.42 -15.62 -0.48
N GLU A 78 -19.04 -14.74 0.44
CA GLU A 78 -19.97 -14.26 1.46
C GLU A 78 -21.18 -13.65 0.75
N THR A 79 -22.31 -14.31 0.90
CA THR A 79 -23.58 -13.82 0.40
C THR A 79 -24.00 -12.66 1.27
N ARG A 80 -23.93 -11.46 0.69
CA ARG A 80 -24.29 -10.15 1.27
C ARG A 80 -23.33 -9.68 2.36
N TYR A 81 -22.76 -8.51 2.12
CA TYR A 81 -22.51 -7.55 3.17
C TYR A 81 -23.80 -7.39 4.00
N GLU A 82 -23.88 -8.07 5.15
CA GLU A 82 -24.64 -7.50 6.27
C GLU A 82 -23.83 -6.29 6.70
N TYR A 83 -24.05 -5.16 6.03
CA TYR A 83 -23.76 -3.89 6.66
C TYR A 83 -24.53 -3.92 7.98
N PRO A 84 -23.89 -3.70 9.14
CA PRO A 84 -24.66 -3.31 10.29
C PRO A 84 -25.51 -2.13 9.81
N THR A 85 -26.83 -2.24 9.90
CA THR A 85 -27.69 -1.09 9.69
C THR A 85 -27.20 -0.08 10.71
N ASP A 86 -26.43 0.89 10.24
CA ASP A 86 -25.83 1.87 11.11
C ASP A 86 -27.03 2.54 11.78
N GLY A 87 -27.17 2.33 13.09
CA GLY A 87 -28.32 2.82 13.87
C GLY A 87 -28.33 4.34 13.99
N PHE A 88 -27.61 5.04 13.12
CA PHE A 88 -27.82 6.44 12.87
C PHE A 88 -29.09 6.56 12.05
N GLU A 89 -30.18 6.68 12.80
CA GLU A 89 -31.36 7.44 12.38
C GLU A 89 -30.81 8.78 11.85
N MET A 90 -30.69 8.90 10.52
CA MET A 90 -30.31 10.14 9.83
C MET A 90 -31.50 11.12 9.86
N ASP A 91 -32.09 11.30 11.03
CA ASP A 91 -33.33 12.04 11.22
C ASP A 91 -33.10 13.55 11.34
N THR A 92 -31.84 14.00 11.33
CA THR A 92 -31.50 15.42 11.39
C THR A 92 -30.57 15.81 10.26
N ILE A 93 -31.13 15.84 9.06
CA ILE A 93 -30.61 16.70 7.99
C ILE A 93 -30.86 18.15 8.44
N VAL A 94 -29.80 18.91 8.71
CA VAL A 94 -29.92 20.35 9.00
C VAL A 94 -30.29 21.04 7.69
N GLU A 95 -31.59 21.24 7.46
CA GLU A 95 -32.12 21.83 6.22
C GLU A 95 -31.87 23.34 6.16
N THR A 96 -31.86 24.03 7.29
CA THR A 96 -31.66 25.49 7.33
C THR A 96 -30.97 25.93 8.61
N VAL A 97 -29.94 26.77 8.48
CA VAL A 97 -29.24 27.41 9.60
C VAL A 97 -29.66 28.87 9.65
N HIS A 98 -30.23 29.32 10.77
CA HIS A 98 -30.59 30.72 11.00
C HIS A 98 -29.55 31.39 11.89
N PHE A 99 -28.91 32.44 11.38
CA PHE A 99 -28.06 33.31 12.18
C PHE A 99 -28.90 34.48 12.70
N THR A 100 -28.81 34.76 14.01
CA THR A 100 -29.41 35.97 14.57
C THR A 100 -28.53 37.17 14.27
N GLU A 101 -29.15 38.32 14.05
CA GLU A 101 -28.47 39.58 13.73
C GLU A 101 -27.39 39.93 14.76
N THR A 102 -27.63 39.62 16.03
CA THR A 102 -26.67 39.81 17.13
C THR A 102 -25.38 39.00 16.98
N ILE A 103 -25.46 37.77 16.46
CA ILE A 103 -24.30 36.92 16.23
C ILE A 103 -23.51 37.44 15.03
N VAL A 104 -24.21 37.81 13.96
CA VAL A 104 -23.59 38.36 12.75
C VAL A 104 -22.85 39.68 13.06
N LEU A 105 -23.48 40.58 13.80
CA LEU A 105 -22.88 41.87 14.18
C LEU A 105 -21.66 41.69 15.09
N LYS A 106 -21.70 40.75 16.03
CA LYS A 106 -20.56 40.46 16.90
C LYS A 106 -19.36 39.97 16.10
N GLU A 107 -19.57 39.05 15.15
CA GLU A 107 -18.48 38.52 14.32
C GLU A 107 -17.95 39.59 13.36
N LEU A 108 -18.82 40.42 12.77
CA LEU A 108 -18.41 41.55 11.93
C LEU A 108 -17.54 42.56 12.67
N LEU A 109 -17.88 42.90 13.93
CA LEU A 109 -17.07 43.78 14.76
C LEU A 109 -15.72 43.15 15.16
N GLY A 110 -15.62 41.81 15.12
CA GLY A 110 -14.39 41.06 15.38
C GLY A 110 -13.47 40.93 14.16
N LEU A 111 -13.93 41.32 12.96
CA LEU A 111 -13.09 41.36 11.78
C LEU A 111 -12.19 42.59 11.85
N ASN A 112 -10.90 42.39 12.15
CA ASN A 112 -9.90 43.42 11.91
C ASN A 112 -9.75 43.60 10.39
N GLU A 113 -10.36 44.65 9.84
CA GLU A 113 -10.06 45.14 8.50
C GLU A 113 -8.59 45.60 8.48
N SER A 114 -7.75 44.96 7.65
CA SER A 114 -6.44 45.49 7.25
C SER A 114 -6.54 46.15 5.89
#